data_AF-A0A6G9XVL6-F1
#
_entry.id   AF-A0A6G9XVL6-F1
#
_cell.length_a   1.000
_cell.length_b   1.000
_cell.length_c   1.000
_cell.angle_alpha   90.00
_cell.angle_beta   90.00
_cell.angle_gamma   90.00
#
_symmetry.space_group_name_H-M   'P 1'
#
loop_
_entity.id
_entity.type
_entity.pdbx_description
1 polymer ?
#
loop_
_entity_poly.entity_id
_entity_poly.type
_entity_poly.pdbx_seq_one_letter_code
_entity_poly.pdbx_strand_id
1 'polypeptide(L)'
;MTTTQIRPTTTTTQTRMPKSPGRIRWRRSSCSRSLSSPVPSQQSLPYRCGRSSSASSSPSERRQESARKRRKGPKKIIGDTNRFAVEYELDAQLLADPELREWLYGRIRWWCGGEQVGIFEPNTTIRDVAINVKHFLSYAGLRHDDHLMKESTETVHRTVIAAIYEDHGQSDDQIAADSDHYSRFLINPTVDVFDPWDILLVEDDHRGRLIWSSRKRRDETGRIVDPTGLREVDLTAGEFDDVQRRFLAGLPRQ
;
A
#
# COMPACT_ATOMS: atom_id res chain seq x y z
N MET A 1 1.35 -76.17 -6.39
CA MET A 1 1.95 -74.83 -6.41
C MET A 1 0.85 -73.86 -6.03
N THR A 2 0.83 -73.42 -4.77
CA THR A 2 -0.28 -72.69 -4.16
C THR A 2 0.23 -71.31 -3.80
N THR A 3 -0.18 -70.29 -4.55
CA THR A 3 0.26 -68.91 -4.37
C THR A 3 -0.72 -68.19 -3.45
N THR A 4 -0.30 -67.97 -2.20
CA THR A 4 -0.99 -67.15 -1.21
C THR A 4 -0.76 -65.67 -1.52
N GLN A 5 -1.81 -64.92 -1.86
CA GLN A 5 -1.76 -63.47 -1.97
C GLN A 5 -2.04 -62.83 -0.60
N ILE A 6 -1.10 -61.99 -0.15
CA ILE A 6 -1.20 -61.16 1.05
C ILE A 6 -1.80 -59.80 0.64
N ARG A 7 -2.88 -59.37 1.31
CA ARG A 7 -3.47 -58.04 1.17
C ARG A 7 -2.69 -57.01 1.99
N PRO A 8 -2.49 -55.77 1.51
CA PRO A 8 -1.98 -54.69 2.33
C PRO A 8 -3.12 -53.99 3.11
N THR A 9 -2.88 -53.77 4.40
CA THR A 9 -3.65 -52.90 5.29
C THR A 9 -3.23 -51.45 5.11
N THR A 10 -4.17 -50.56 4.73
CA THR A 10 -3.98 -49.11 4.75
C THR A 10 -4.32 -48.55 6.13
N THR A 11 -3.31 -48.00 6.82
CA THR A 11 -3.46 -47.24 8.06
C THR A 11 -3.76 -45.78 7.73
N THR A 12 -4.98 -45.34 8.00
CA THR A 12 -5.39 -43.93 7.88
C THR A 12 -5.02 -43.19 9.16
N THR A 13 -3.97 -42.36 9.10
CA THR A 13 -3.60 -41.43 10.16
C THR A 13 -4.38 -40.13 9.98
N GLN A 14 -5.33 -39.85 10.89
CA GLN A 14 -6.00 -38.56 10.99
C GLN A 14 -5.04 -37.52 11.61
N THR A 15 -4.61 -36.55 10.81
CA THR A 15 -3.89 -35.37 11.28
C THR A 15 -4.91 -34.33 11.76
N ARG A 16 -4.92 -34.07 13.07
CA ARG A 16 -5.64 -32.95 13.70
C ARG A 16 -5.00 -31.62 13.26
N MET A 17 -5.79 -30.76 12.62
CA MET A 17 -5.48 -29.35 12.39
C MET A 17 -5.48 -28.58 13.72
N PRO A 18 -4.56 -27.62 13.94
CA PRO A 18 -4.56 -26.74 15.10
C PRO A 18 -5.67 -25.68 15.01
N LYS A 19 -6.24 -25.35 16.18
CA LYS A 19 -7.28 -24.33 16.37
C LYS A 19 -6.71 -22.92 16.14
N SER A 20 -7.37 -22.12 15.30
CA SER A 20 -7.11 -20.69 15.15
C SER A 20 -7.40 -19.91 16.45
N PRO A 21 -6.56 -18.95 16.85
CA PRO A 21 -6.83 -18.09 18.00
C PRO A 21 -7.69 -16.86 17.64
N GLY A 22 -8.72 -16.62 18.45
CA GLY A 22 -9.11 -15.31 18.99
C GLY A 22 -9.63 -14.22 18.04
N ARG A 23 -10.96 -14.17 17.86
CA ARG A 23 -11.70 -12.98 17.37
C ARG A 23 -11.57 -11.82 18.38
N ILE A 24 -11.10 -10.66 17.93
CA ILE A 24 -11.22 -9.39 18.67
C ILE A 24 -12.46 -8.65 18.17
N ARG A 25 -13.46 -8.51 19.05
CA ARG A 25 -14.68 -7.72 18.84
C ARG A 25 -14.41 -6.25 19.14
N TRP A 26 -14.53 -5.37 18.15
CA TRP A 26 -14.64 -3.92 18.40
C TRP A 26 -16.12 -3.53 18.47
N ARG A 27 -16.60 -3.25 19.69
CA ARG A 27 -17.94 -2.72 19.97
C ARG A 27 -17.83 -1.19 19.96
N ARG A 28 -18.43 -0.51 18.97
CA ARG A 28 -18.57 0.95 19.01
C ARG A 28 -19.75 1.33 19.90
N SER A 29 -19.46 2.00 21.02
CA SER A 29 -20.46 2.65 21.87
C SER A 29 -20.64 4.09 21.41
N SER A 30 -21.82 4.40 20.89
CA SER A 30 -22.32 5.75 20.64
C SER A 30 -22.61 6.47 21.95
N CYS A 31 -22.00 7.64 22.16
CA CYS A 31 -22.31 8.53 23.27
C CYS A 31 -22.69 9.90 22.71
N SER A 32 -23.99 10.17 22.67
CA SER A 32 -24.59 11.47 22.43
C SER A 32 -24.58 12.29 23.72
N ARG A 33 -24.00 13.50 23.70
CA ARG A 33 -24.34 14.55 24.67
C ARG A 33 -24.45 15.90 23.98
N SER A 34 -25.69 16.38 23.94
CA SER A 34 -26.08 17.77 23.85
C SER A 34 -25.67 18.50 25.13
N LEU A 35 -25.14 19.73 25.02
CA LEU A 35 -25.19 20.72 26.09
C LEU A 35 -25.14 22.13 25.49
N SER A 36 -26.02 22.96 26.03
CA SER A 36 -26.35 24.34 25.65
C SER A 36 -25.35 25.37 26.19
N SER A 37 -25.27 26.50 25.49
CA SER A 37 -24.69 27.84 25.78
C SER A 37 -24.97 28.38 27.22
N PRO A 38 -24.30 29.43 27.77
CA PRO A 38 -24.04 30.74 27.12
C PRO A 38 -22.75 31.53 27.47
N VAL A 39 -22.61 32.62 26.71
CA VAL A 39 -21.61 33.72 26.67
C VAL A 39 -21.59 34.56 27.95
N PRO A 40 -20.44 35.20 28.28
CA PRO A 40 -20.48 36.66 28.46
C PRO A 40 -19.28 37.41 27.82
N SER A 41 -19.60 38.65 27.43
CA SER A 41 -18.78 39.72 26.86
C SER A 41 -17.91 40.48 27.87
N GLN A 42 -16.79 41.08 27.43
CA GLN A 42 -16.39 42.52 27.55
C GLN A 42 -14.87 42.72 27.26
N GLN A 43 -14.52 43.55 26.25
CA GLN A 43 -13.89 44.90 26.28
C GLN A 43 -12.38 44.95 26.65
N SER A 44 -11.52 45.33 25.69
CA SER A 44 -10.71 46.61 25.61
C SER A 44 -9.36 46.50 26.36
N LEU A 45 -8.15 46.91 25.95
CA LEU A 45 -7.52 47.76 24.91
C LEU A 45 -5.98 47.39 24.88
N PRO A 46 -5.10 48.05 24.09
CA PRO A 46 -3.90 47.45 23.51
C PRO A 46 -2.62 47.68 24.33
N TYR A 47 -1.63 46.79 24.16
CA TYR A 47 -0.25 47.10 24.48
C TYR A 47 0.64 46.90 23.25
N ARG A 48 1.12 48.04 22.74
CA ARG A 48 2.21 48.14 21.79
C ARG A 48 3.49 48.30 22.61
N CYS A 49 4.42 47.37 22.50
CA CYS A 49 5.81 47.58 22.91
C CYS A 49 6.70 46.95 21.84
N GLY A 50 7.39 47.81 21.08
CA GLY A 50 8.39 47.35 20.13
C GLY A 50 9.72 47.06 20.82
N ARG A 51 10.48 46.10 20.29
CA ARG A 51 11.93 46.27 20.09
C ARG A 51 12.54 45.12 19.30
N SER A 52 13.50 45.55 18.48
CA SER A 52 14.71 44.85 18.05
C SER A 52 14.57 43.57 17.23
N SER A 53 14.67 43.78 15.92
CA SER A 53 15.37 42.90 15.00
C SER A 53 16.79 42.62 15.51
N SER A 54 17.03 41.40 15.98
CA SER A 54 18.35 40.80 16.01
C SER A 54 18.17 39.32 15.71
N ALA A 55 18.30 38.97 14.43
CA ALA A 55 18.34 37.58 13.98
C ALA A 55 19.68 36.96 14.41
N SER A 56 19.77 36.57 15.68
CA SER A 56 20.77 35.63 16.15
C SER A 56 20.12 34.26 16.20
N SER A 57 20.16 33.54 15.08
CA SER A 57 19.71 32.15 15.04
C SER A 57 20.47 31.36 16.10
N SER A 58 19.71 30.76 17.00
CA SER A 58 20.22 29.96 18.12
C SER A 58 21.06 28.77 17.60
N PRO A 59 22.06 28.27 18.35
CA PRO A 59 22.82 27.07 17.97
C PRO A 59 21.92 25.84 17.70
N SER A 60 20.75 25.79 18.33
CA SER A 60 19.69 24.79 18.11
C SER A 60 19.03 24.91 16.73
N GLU A 61 18.73 26.11 16.25
CA GLU A 61 18.17 26.32 14.90
C GLU A 61 19.21 26.01 13.81
N ARG A 62 20.49 26.35 14.05
CA ARG A 62 21.58 25.94 13.15
C ARG A 62 21.78 24.43 13.10
N ARG A 63 21.55 23.70 14.20
CA ARG A 63 21.54 22.22 14.22
C ARG A 63 20.36 21.64 13.45
N GLN A 64 19.18 22.27 13.51
CA GLN A 64 17.98 21.83 12.79
C GLN A 64 18.05 22.14 11.29
N GLU A 65 18.65 23.27 10.89
CA GLU A 65 18.91 23.59 9.47
C GLU A 65 20.03 22.71 8.87
N SER A 66 21.00 22.30 9.69
CA SER A 66 22.08 21.38 9.27
C SER A 66 21.60 19.93 9.08
N ALA A 67 20.53 19.52 9.79
CA ALA A 67 19.84 18.25 9.54
C ALA A 67 19.00 18.27 8.25
N ARG A 68 18.78 19.45 7.66
CA ARG A 68 17.92 19.67 6.48
C ARG A 68 18.61 19.38 5.14
N LYS A 69 19.94 19.19 5.15
CA LYS A 69 20.70 18.56 4.05
C LYS A 69 21.05 17.12 4.43
N ARG A 70 20.06 16.31 4.79
CA ARG A 70 20.19 14.85 4.68
C ARG A 70 20.71 14.56 3.28
N ARG A 71 21.88 13.93 3.19
CA ARG A 71 22.49 13.56 1.91
C ARG A 71 21.59 12.51 1.28
N LYS A 72 20.70 12.98 0.41
CA LYS A 72 19.86 12.19 -0.47
C LYS A 72 20.71 11.13 -1.15
N GLY A 73 20.33 9.86 -1.02
CA GLY A 73 20.97 8.79 -1.77
C GLY A 73 20.72 8.95 -3.28
N PRO A 74 21.40 8.17 -4.13
CA PRO A 74 21.08 8.18 -5.55
C PRO A 74 19.64 7.69 -5.76
N LYS A 75 18.85 8.50 -6.47
CA LYS A 75 17.54 8.10 -6.98
C LYS A 75 17.73 6.97 -8.00
N LYS A 76 16.94 5.90 -7.87
CA LYS A 76 16.93 4.74 -8.76
C LYS A 76 15.56 4.59 -9.40
N ILE A 77 15.53 4.24 -10.68
CA ILE A 77 14.33 3.89 -11.43
C ILE A 77 14.55 2.50 -12.03
N ILE A 78 13.57 1.61 -11.89
CA ILE A 78 13.61 0.24 -12.40
C ILE A 78 12.32 0.00 -13.17
N GLY A 79 12.43 -0.31 -14.46
CA GLY A 79 11.29 -0.47 -15.37
C GLY A 79 11.20 0.65 -16.41
N ASP A 80 10.04 0.79 -17.03
CA ASP A 80 9.71 1.85 -18.00
C ASP A 80 8.66 2.78 -17.39
N THR A 81 8.99 4.05 -17.22
CA THR A 81 8.09 5.03 -16.59
C THR A 81 6.80 5.25 -17.39
N ASN A 82 6.79 4.97 -18.69
CA ASN A 82 5.59 5.09 -19.53
C ASN A 82 4.68 3.84 -19.45
N ARG A 83 5.13 2.77 -18.78
CA ARG A 83 4.39 1.51 -18.63
C ARG A 83 4.27 1.16 -17.16
N PHE A 84 5.28 0.48 -16.61
CA PHE A 84 5.45 0.26 -15.19
C PHE A 84 6.90 0.44 -14.76
N ALA A 85 7.12 1.23 -13.71
CA ALA A 85 8.41 1.34 -13.06
C ALA A 85 8.31 1.59 -11.56
N VAL A 86 9.33 1.19 -10.82
CA VAL A 86 9.53 1.58 -9.41
C VAL A 86 10.59 2.67 -9.36
N GLU A 87 10.25 3.81 -8.76
CA GLU A 87 11.21 4.85 -8.42
C GLU A 87 11.41 4.88 -6.91
N TYR A 88 12.66 4.84 -6.45
CA TYR A 88 12.96 4.97 -5.04
C TYR A 88 14.31 5.64 -4.77
N GLU A 89 14.45 6.13 -3.56
CA GLU A 89 15.68 6.73 -3.05
C GLU A 89 15.80 6.41 -1.56
N LEU A 90 16.94 5.86 -1.14
CA LEU A 90 17.25 5.58 0.27
C LEU A 90 17.90 6.79 0.93
N ASP A 91 17.58 7.02 2.20
CA ASP A 91 18.26 8.00 3.04
C ASP A 91 19.66 7.48 3.40
N ALA A 92 20.70 8.08 2.83
CA ALA A 92 22.07 7.61 3.01
C ALA A 92 22.57 7.74 4.46
N GLN A 93 22.04 8.70 5.22
CA GLN A 93 22.43 8.90 6.61
C GLN A 93 21.82 7.81 7.49
N LEU A 94 20.53 7.51 7.31
CA LEU A 94 19.86 6.44 8.06
C LEU A 94 20.34 5.05 7.66
N LEU A 95 20.77 4.88 6.40
CA LEU A 95 21.37 3.63 5.93
C LEU A 95 22.76 3.37 6.54
N ALA A 96 23.52 4.43 6.81
CA ALA A 96 24.83 4.34 7.46
C ALA A 96 24.72 3.93 8.94
N ASP A 97 23.63 4.27 9.60
CA ASP A 97 23.33 3.90 10.98
C ASP A 97 23.01 2.40 11.11
N PRO A 98 23.80 1.59 11.82
CA PRO A 98 23.56 0.16 11.97
C PRO A 98 22.22 -0.20 12.62
N GLU A 99 21.70 0.62 13.53
CA GLU A 99 20.43 0.37 14.22
C GLU A 99 19.23 0.64 13.31
N LEU A 100 19.40 1.55 12.34
CA LEU A 100 18.31 1.99 11.45
C LEU A 100 18.39 1.39 10.04
N ARG A 101 19.54 0.80 9.67
CA ARG A 101 19.81 0.27 8.33
C ARG A 101 18.75 -0.71 7.85
N GLU A 102 18.23 -1.56 8.73
CA GLU A 102 17.25 -2.58 8.36
C GLU A 102 15.89 -2.02 7.92
N TRP A 103 15.55 -0.80 8.32
CA TRP A 103 14.27 -0.16 8.00
C TRP A 103 14.23 0.42 6.58
N LEU A 104 15.41 0.60 5.97
CA LEU A 104 15.55 1.11 4.61
C LEU A 104 14.74 2.39 4.39
N TYR A 105 14.89 3.37 5.29
CA TYR A 105 14.19 4.64 5.18
C TYR A 105 14.49 5.35 3.86
N GLY A 106 13.47 6.00 3.30
CA GLY A 106 13.60 6.73 2.06
C GLY A 106 12.26 7.18 1.51
N ARG A 107 12.20 7.28 0.18
CA ARG A 107 10.99 7.60 -0.58
C ARG A 107 10.83 6.64 -1.73
N ILE A 108 9.60 6.26 -2.01
CA ILE A 108 9.26 5.30 -3.06
C ILE A 108 7.92 5.67 -3.68
N ARG A 109 7.80 5.44 -4.98
CA ARG A 109 6.56 5.54 -5.74
C ARG A 109 6.62 4.61 -6.93
N TRP A 110 5.48 4.33 -7.50
CA TRP A 110 5.37 3.64 -8.78
C TRP A 110 5.12 4.64 -9.90
N TRP A 111 5.50 4.24 -11.10
CA TRP A 111 5.09 4.86 -12.34
C TRP A 111 4.12 3.90 -13.01
N CYS A 112 2.93 4.38 -13.34
CA CYS A 112 1.88 3.62 -14.02
C CYS A 112 1.44 4.43 -15.24
N GLY A 113 1.74 3.96 -16.45
CA GLY A 113 1.34 4.65 -17.68
C GLY A 113 1.87 6.09 -17.83
N GLY A 114 3.04 6.41 -17.26
CA GLY A 114 3.58 7.78 -17.21
C GLY A 114 3.12 8.60 -16.02
N GLU A 115 2.15 8.14 -15.24
CA GLU A 115 1.67 8.82 -14.03
C GLU A 115 2.43 8.36 -12.78
N GLN A 116 2.62 9.27 -11.84
CA GLN A 116 3.25 8.99 -10.54
C GLN A 116 2.19 8.51 -9.55
N VAL A 117 2.31 7.27 -9.10
CA VAL A 117 1.41 6.61 -8.16
C VAL A 117 2.14 6.39 -6.85
N GLY A 118 1.57 6.90 -5.75
CA GLY A 118 2.19 6.92 -4.43
C GLY A 118 2.84 8.26 -4.07
N ILE A 119 2.76 8.63 -2.79
CA ILE A 119 3.28 9.87 -2.23
C ILE A 119 4.81 9.74 -2.08
N PHE A 120 5.59 10.58 -2.74
CA PHE A 120 7.06 10.47 -2.77
C PHE A 120 7.75 11.17 -1.58
N GLU A 121 7.35 10.81 -0.36
CA GLU A 121 7.80 11.42 0.89
C GLU A 121 9.04 10.75 1.51
N PRO A 122 9.96 11.52 2.13
CA PRO A 122 11.31 11.07 2.50
C PRO A 122 11.41 10.14 3.73
N ASN A 123 10.31 9.82 4.40
CA ASN A 123 10.31 9.06 5.65
C ASN A 123 9.57 7.71 5.56
N THR A 124 9.37 7.18 4.36
CA THR A 124 8.77 5.88 4.14
C THR A 124 9.75 4.75 4.45
N THR A 125 9.28 3.68 5.06
CA THR A 125 10.01 2.43 5.23
C THR A 125 9.94 1.59 3.95
N ILE A 126 10.98 1.67 3.11
CA ILE A 126 11.02 0.88 1.86
C ILE A 126 11.02 -0.64 2.16
N ARG A 127 11.45 -1.04 3.36
CA ARG A 127 11.32 -2.41 3.85
C ARG A 127 9.87 -2.91 3.81
N ASP A 128 8.90 -2.12 4.23
CA ASP A 128 7.50 -2.54 4.30
C ASP A 128 6.89 -2.69 2.90
N VAL A 129 7.29 -1.81 1.97
CA VAL A 129 6.99 -2.00 0.55
C VAL A 129 7.64 -3.27 0.02
N ALA A 130 8.88 -3.57 0.37
CA ALA A 130 9.55 -4.81 -0.05
C ALA A 130 8.86 -6.08 0.48
N ILE A 131 8.29 -6.04 1.69
CA ILE A 131 7.48 -7.14 2.24
C ILE A 131 6.20 -7.34 1.42
N ASN A 132 5.48 -6.25 1.12
CA ASN A 132 4.30 -6.28 0.24
C ASN A 132 4.64 -6.81 -1.15
N VAL A 133 5.75 -6.37 -1.74
CA VAL A 133 6.21 -6.84 -3.05
C VAL A 133 6.50 -8.34 -3.05
N LYS A 134 7.10 -8.89 -1.99
CA LYS A 134 7.28 -10.34 -1.86
C LYS A 134 5.94 -11.08 -1.83
N HIS A 135 4.93 -10.50 -1.18
CA HIS A 135 3.58 -11.04 -1.17
C HIS A 135 2.95 -11.00 -2.58
N PHE A 136 3.05 -9.88 -3.31
CA PHE A 136 2.55 -9.80 -4.69
C PHE A 136 3.22 -10.82 -5.61
N LEU A 137 4.54 -11.01 -5.47
CA LEU A 137 5.30 -12.01 -6.23
C LEU A 137 4.90 -13.46 -5.89
N SER A 138 4.27 -13.71 -4.75
CA SER A 138 3.71 -15.04 -4.44
C SER A 138 2.48 -15.38 -5.31
N TYR A 139 1.85 -14.36 -5.90
CA TYR A 139 0.77 -14.49 -6.88
C TYR A 139 1.24 -14.38 -8.34
N ALA A 140 2.56 -14.38 -8.59
CA ALA A 140 3.09 -14.37 -9.95
C ALA A 140 2.54 -15.55 -10.76
N GLY A 141 1.91 -15.27 -11.91
CA GLY A 141 1.23 -16.26 -12.75
C GLY A 141 -0.11 -16.79 -12.20
N LEU A 142 -0.58 -16.29 -11.05
CA LEU A 142 -1.87 -16.65 -10.46
C LEU A 142 -2.94 -15.56 -10.67
N ARG A 143 -2.58 -14.41 -11.24
CA ARG A 143 -3.52 -13.31 -11.55
C ARG A 143 -4.22 -13.47 -12.90
N HIS A 144 -4.26 -14.70 -13.42
CA HIS A 144 -4.97 -15.01 -14.65
C HIS A 144 -6.49 -14.98 -14.43
N ASP A 145 -7.22 -14.20 -15.23
CA ASP A 145 -8.69 -14.19 -15.22
C ASP A 145 -9.30 -13.72 -16.54
N ASP A 146 -9.71 -14.69 -17.38
CA ASP A 146 -10.29 -14.42 -18.71
C ASP A 146 -11.56 -13.57 -18.67
N HIS A 147 -12.32 -13.63 -17.58
CA HIS A 147 -13.55 -12.88 -17.44
C HIS A 147 -13.22 -11.42 -17.18
N LEU A 148 -12.45 -11.14 -16.14
CA LEU A 148 -12.02 -9.78 -15.80
C LEU A 148 -11.21 -9.12 -16.93
N MET A 149 -10.45 -9.89 -17.71
CA MET A 149 -9.71 -9.37 -18.86
C MET A 149 -10.61 -8.81 -19.98
N LYS A 150 -11.85 -9.27 -20.09
CA LYS A 150 -12.83 -8.81 -21.10
C LYS A 150 -13.73 -7.68 -20.59
N GLU A 151 -13.77 -7.49 -19.27
CA GLU A 151 -14.61 -6.49 -18.62
C GLU A 151 -14.05 -5.07 -18.77
N SER A 152 -14.94 -4.08 -18.68
CA SER A 152 -14.53 -2.68 -18.63
C SER A 152 -13.68 -2.40 -17.39
N THR A 153 -12.76 -1.44 -17.47
CA THR A 153 -11.91 -1.03 -16.33
C THR A 153 -12.74 -0.70 -15.09
N GLU A 154 -13.87 -0.02 -15.27
CA GLU A 154 -14.79 0.34 -14.19
C GLU A 154 -15.43 -0.89 -13.54
N THR A 155 -15.87 -1.87 -14.35
CA THR A 155 -16.40 -3.13 -13.83
C THR A 155 -15.34 -3.89 -13.06
N VAL A 156 -14.11 -4.01 -13.59
CA VAL A 156 -13.01 -4.70 -12.90
C VAL A 156 -12.71 -4.04 -11.56
N HIS A 157 -12.52 -2.72 -11.55
CA HIS A 157 -12.24 -1.96 -10.33
C HIS A 157 -13.34 -2.13 -9.30
N ARG A 158 -14.61 -1.91 -9.68
CA ARG A 158 -15.75 -2.06 -8.78
C ARG A 158 -15.84 -3.48 -8.22
N THR A 159 -15.75 -4.51 -9.08
CA THR A 159 -15.89 -5.91 -8.66
C THR A 159 -14.80 -6.30 -7.65
N VAL A 160 -13.54 -5.98 -7.94
CA VAL A 160 -12.42 -6.33 -7.06
C VAL A 160 -12.48 -5.55 -5.75
N ILE A 161 -12.72 -4.24 -5.80
CA ILE A 161 -12.76 -3.39 -4.60
C ILE A 161 -13.97 -3.74 -3.71
N ALA A 162 -15.14 -3.97 -4.29
CA ALA A 162 -16.32 -4.35 -3.52
C ALA A 162 -16.12 -5.71 -2.82
N ALA A 163 -15.54 -6.69 -3.51
CA ALA A 163 -15.27 -8.01 -2.93
C ALA A 163 -14.31 -7.97 -1.73
N ILE A 164 -13.39 -7.00 -1.68
CA ILE A 164 -12.38 -6.90 -0.62
C ILE A 164 -12.80 -5.96 0.51
N TYR A 165 -13.50 -4.87 0.20
CA TYR A 165 -13.70 -3.77 1.16
C TYR A 165 -15.16 -3.45 1.48
N GLU A 166 -16.12 -3.91 0.67
CA GLU A 166 -17.53 -3.58 0.87
C GLU A 166 -18.27 -4.72 1.56
N ASP A 167 -19.11 -4.36 2.53
CA ASP A 167 -20.03 -5.28 3.20
C ASP A 167 -21.42 -5.12 2.60
N HIS A 168 -21.88 -6.15 1.90
CA HIS A 168 -23.20 -6.25 1.31
C HIS A 168 -24.12 -7.21 2.09
N GLY A 169 -23.77 -7.54 3.33
CA GLY A 169 -24.44 -8.56 4.13
C GLY A 169 -24.02 -9.98 3.78
N GLN A 170 -22.81 -10.15 3.24
CA GLN A 170 -22.22 -11.46 2.98
C GLN A 170 -21.97 -12.24 4.29
N SER A 171 -21.97 -13.56 4.23
CA SER A 171 -21.53 -14.40 5.35
C SER A 171 -20.00 -14.36 5.52
N ASP A 172 -19.50 -14.73 6.71
CA ASP A 172 -18.06 -14.87 6.96
C ASP A 172 -17.37 -15.79 5.92
N ASP A 173 -18.05 -16.86 5.49
CA ASP A 173 -17.53 -17.82 4.48
C ASP A 173 -17.47 -17.21 3.08
N GLN A 174 -18.44 -16.36 2.72
CA GLN A 174 -18.44 -15.63 1.45
C GLN A 174 -17.32 -14.59 1.42
N ILE A 175 -17.14 -13.84 2.52
CA ILE A 175 -16.04 -12.87 2.66
C ILE A 175 -14.68 -13.57 2.50
N ALA A 176 -14.52 -14.74 3.12
CA ALA A 176 -13.28 -15.52 2.99
C ALA A 176 -13.05 -15.98 1.54
N ALA A 177 -14.08 -16.51 0.88
CA ALA A 177 -13.98 -16.95 -0.51
C ALA A 177 -13.69 -15.78 -1.49
N ASP A 178 -14.35 -14.64 -1.29
CA ASP A 178 -14.12 -13.42 -2.07
C ASP A 178 -12.69 -12.90 -1.86
N SER A 179 -12.21 -12.85 -0.62
CA SER A 179 -10.84 -12.45 -0.30
C SER A 179 -9.81 -13.40 -0.93
N ASP A 180 -9.99 -14.71 -0.80
CA ASP A 180 -9.10 -15.71 -1.39
C ASP A 180 -9.06 -15.59 -2.93
N HIS A 181 -10.19 -15.26 -3.54
CA HIS A 181 -10.26 -15.07 -4.97
C HIS A 181 -9.65 -13.73 -5.41
N TYR A 182 -10.15 -12.60 -4.92
CA TYR A 182 -9.85 -11.29 -5.51
C TYR A 182 -8.57 -10.63 -4.98
N SER A 183 -8.04 -11.05 -3.82
CA SER A 183 -6.84 -10.44 -3.21
C SER A 183 -5.62 -10.47 -4.12
N ARG A 184 -5.48 -11.51 -4.95
CA ARG A 184 -4.36 -11.66 -5.90
C ARG A 184 -4.26 -10.51 -6.90
N PHE A 185 -5.39 -9.87 -7.25
CA PHE A 185 -5.40 -8.76 -8.22
C PHE A 185 -5.06 -7.42 -7.57
N LEU A 186 -5.24 -7.27 -6.26
CA LEU A 186 -4.93 -6.04 -5.54
C LEU A 186 -3.43 -5.99 -5.22
N ILE A 187 -2.68 -5.26 -6.03
CA ILE A 187 -1.23 -5.10 -5.89
C ILE A 187 -0.87 -3.78 -5.20
N ASN A 188 -1.74 -3.29 -4.31
CA ASN A 188 -1.51 -2.04 -3.60
C ASN A 188 -0.63 -2.26 -2.36
N PRO A 189 0.58 -1.66 -2.24
CA PRO A 189 1.36 -1.74 -1.01
C PRO A 189 0.58 -1.17 0.18
N THR A 190 0.47 -1.95 1.27
CA THR A 190 -0.22 -1.49 2.49
C THR A 190 0.68 -0.59 3.34
N VAL A 191 1.08 0.56 2.78
CA VAL A 191 1.85 1.60 3.45
C VAL A 191 1.23 2.97 3.17
N ASP A 192 1.39 3.90 4.10
CA ASP A 192 0.80 5.23 4.10
C ASP A 192 0.94 6.01 2.78
N VAL A 193 2.09 5.91 2.12
CA VAL A 193 2.32 6.59 0.83
C VAL A 193 1.49 6.03 -0.32
N PHE A 194 1.00 4.81 -0.21
CA PHE A 194 0.13 4.14 -1.19
C PHE A 194 -1.33 4.03 -0.73
N ASP A 195 -1.65 4.30 0.55
CA ASP A 195 -3.02 4.31 1.10
C ASP A 195 -4.06 5.07 0.25
N PRO A 196 -3.73 6.20 -0.40
CA PRO A 196 -4.68 6.93 -1.22
C PRO A 196 -4.98 6.29 -2.58
N TRP A 197 -4.40 5.14 -2.91
CA TRP A 197 -4.50 4.53 -4.24
C TRP A 197 -5.16 3.16 -4.16
N ASP A 198 -5.90 2.82 -5.21
CA ASP A 198 -6.22 1.44 -5.55
C ASP A 198 -5.38 1.08 -6.77
N ILE A 199 -4.66 -0.04 -6.70
CA ILE A 199 -3.79 -0.52 -7.78
C ILE A 199 -4.09 -1.99 -8.03
N LEU A 200 -4.58 -2.30 -9.21
CA LEU A 200 -5.00 -3.63 -9.61
C LEU A 200 -4.18 -4.14 -10.79
N LEU A 201 -3.92 -5.44 -10.81
CA LEU A 201 -3.32 -6.14 -11.94
C LEU A 201 -4.11 -7.41 -12.24
N VAL A 202 -4.68 -7.46 -13.45
CA VAL A 202 -5.32 -8.65 -14.01
C VAL A 202 -4.50 -9.10 -15.21
N GLU A 203 -4.25 -10.39 -15.35
CA GLU A 203 -3.38 -10.93 -16.40
C GLU A 203 -4.14 -11.94 -17.28
N ASP A 204 -3.70 -12.07 -18.52
CA ASP A 204 -3.93 -13.24 -19.38
C ASP A 204 -2.57 -13.82 -19.82
N ASP A 205 -2.58 -14.83 -20.69
CA ASP A 205 -1.37 -15.47 -21.23
C ASP A 205 -0.45 -14.52 -22.04
N HIS A 206 -0.90 -13.31 -22.38
CA HIS A 206 -0.23 -12.42 -23.33
C HIS A 206 0.09 -11.05 -22.74
N ARG A 207 -0.75 -10.53 -21.85
CA ARG A 207 -0.64 -9.18 -21.30
C ARG A 207 -1.16 -9.09 -19.87
N GLY A 208 -0.75 -8.03 -19.18
CA GLY A 208 -1.33 -7.58 -17.92
C GLY A 208 -2.06 -6.25 -18.10
N ARG A 209 -3.21 -6.08 -17.45
CA ARG A 209 -3.92 -4.81 -17.31
C ARG A 209 -3.61 -4.22 -15.96
N LEU A 210 -2.75 -3.20 -15.94
CA LEU A 210 -2.49 -2.41 -14.75
C LEU A 210 -3.52 -1.31 -14.66
N ILE A 211 -4.34 -1.31 -13.61
CA ILE A 211 -5.44 -0.37 -13.38
C ILE A 211 -5.15 0.39 -12.10
N TRP A 212 -5.33 1.72 -12.11
CA TRP A 212 -5.16 2.52 -10.90
C TRP A 212 -6.17 3.66 -10.81
N SER A 213 -6.45 4.04 -9.57
CA SER A 213 -7.21 5.25 -9.25
C SER A 213 -6.78 5.78 -7.89
N SER A 214 -6.86 7.10 -7.72
CA SER A 214 -6.83 7.70 -6.40
C SER A 214 -8.18 7.48 -5.72
N ARG A 215 -8.17 7.02 -4.47
CA ARG A 215 -9.37 6.86 -3.67
C ARG A 215 -10.12 8.19 -3.57
N LYS A 216 -11.42 8.09 -3.80
CA LYS A 216 -12.38 9.17 -3.66
C LYS A 216 -12.21 9.85 -2.30
N ARG A 217 -11.90 11.14 -2.30
CA ARG A 217 -11.75 11.95 -1.08
C ARG A 217 -12.75 13.10 -1.09
N ARG A 218 -13.12 13.58 0.10
CA ARG A 218 -13.88 14.83 0.21
C ARG A 218 -12.92 16.00 0.10
N ASP A 219 -13.23 16.95 -0.78
CA ASP A 219 -12.55 18.25 -0.78
C ASP A 219 -13.00 19.13 0.39
N GLU A 220 -12.43 20.34 0.47
CA GLU A 220 -12.75 21.35 1.48
C GLU A 220 -14.23 21.78 1.45
N THR A 221 -14.94 21.54 0.33
CA THR A 221 -16.37 21.81 0.16
C THR A 221 -17.25 20.60 0.50
N GLY A 222 -16.65 19.48 0.90
CA GLY A 222 -17.32 18.23 1.20
C GLY A 222 -17.70 17.40 -0.03
N ARG A 223 -17.32 17.81 -1.25
CA ARG A 223 -17.60 17.06 -2.49
C ARG A 223 -16.65 15.89 -2.64
N ILE A 224 -17.17 14.75 -3.07
CA ILE A 224 -16.34 13.60 -3.40
C ILE A 224 -15.64 13.90 -4.73
N VAL A 225 -14.31 13.89 -4.69
CA VAL A 225 -13.45 14.09 -5.85
C VAL A 225 -12.62 12.83 -6.04
N ASP A 226 -12.54 12.40 -7.30
CA ASP A 226 -11.55 11.44 -7.76
C ASP A 226 -10.54 12.22 -8.62
N PRO A 227 -9.43 12.69 -8.03
CA PRO A 227 -8.52 13.61 -8.71
C PRO A 227 -7.81 12.99 -9.92
N THR A 228 -7.56 11.68 -9.94
CA THR A 228 -7.01 11.02 -11.13
C THR A 228 -8.10 10.48 -12.04
N GLY A 229 -9.24 10.08 -11.51
CA GLY A 229 -10.14 9.19 -12.24
C GLY A 229 -9.53 7.79 -12.33
N LEU A 230 -10.30 6.87 -12.89
CA LEU A 230 -9.83 5.53 -13.21
C LEU A 230 -8.95 5.56 -14.47
N ARG A 231 -7.82 4.85 -14.42
CA ARG A 231 -6.81 4.77 -15.48
C ARG A 231 -6.36 3.33 -15.67
N GLU A 232 -5.86 3.02 -16.87
CA GLU A 232 -5.27 1.73 -17.19
C GLU A 232 -4.12 1.84 -18.18
N VAL A 233 -3.22 0.85 -18.17
CA VAL A 233 -2.18 0.65 -19.16
C VAL A 233 -1.93 -0.85 -19.38
N ASP A 234 -1.64 -1.22 -20.62
CA ASP A 234 -1.24 -2.59 -20.97
C ASP A 234 0.24 -2.85 -20.69
N LEU A 235 0.49 -3.91 -19.94
CA LEU A 235 1.79 -4.49 -19.65
C LEU A 235 2.01 -5.76 -20.48
N THR A 236 3.27 -6.07 -20.77
CA THR A 236 3.63 -7.39 -21.29
C THR A 236 3.49 -8.42 -20.17
N ALA A 237 3.11 -9.65 -20.49
CA ALA A 237 3.01 -10.72 -19.50
C ALA A 237 4.28 -10.81 -18.62
N GLY A 238 4.08 -10.79 -17.29
CA GLY A 238 5.18 -10.86 -16.31
C GLY A 238 5.99 -9.58 -16.10
N GLU A 239 5.73 -8.50 -16.83
CA GLU A 239 6.49 -7.25 -16.73
C GLU A 239 6.48 -6.66 -15.31
N PHE A 240 5.31 -6.66 -14.66
CA PHE A 240 5.18 -6.19 -13.28
C PHE A 240 6.09 -7.00 -12.35
N ASP A 241 6.01 -8.33 -12.40
CA ASP A 241 6.79 -9.22 -11.53
C ASP A 241 8.30 -9.05 -11.77
N ASP A 242 8.73 -8.91 -13.02
CA ASP A 242 10.14 -8.73 -13.37
C ASP A 242 10.70 -7.42 -12.83
N VAL A 243 9.94 -6.32 -12.96
CA VAL A 243 10.31 -5.02 -12.38
C VAL A 243 10.41 -5.13 -10.86
N GLN A 244 9.45 -5.80 -10.22
CA GLN A 244 9.45 -6.00 -8.78
C GLN A 244 10.62 -6.87 -8.28
N ARG A 245 10.96 -7.96 -8.99
CA ARG A 245 12.14 -8.79 -8.68
C ARG A 245 13.42 -7.97 -8.77
N ARG A 246 13.56 -7.13 -9.80
CA ARG A 246 14.70 -6.23 -9.95
C ARG A 246 14.75 -5.16 -8.87
N PHE A 247 13.60 -4.65 -8.44
CA PHE A 247 13.50 -3.75 -7.29
C PHE A 247 14.05 -4.40 -6.03
N LEU A 248 13.56 -5.59 -5.67
CA LEU A 248 14.05 -6.33 -4.51
C LEU A 248 15.56 -6.63 -4.60
N ALA A 249 16.06 -7.02 -5.78
CA ALA A 249 17.47 -7.30 -6.00
C ALA A 249 18.37 -6.04 -5.90
N GLY A 250 17.79 -4.85 -6.13
CA GLY A 250 18.50 -3.56 -6.05
C GLY A 250 18.61 -2.98 -4.64
N LEU A 251 17.91 -3.57 -3.66
CA LEU A 251 17.97 -3.18 -2.26
C LEU A 251 19.25 -3.73 -1.58
N PRO A 252 19.80 -3.03 -0.58
CA PRO A 252 20.88 -3.56 0.24
C PRO A 252 20.49 -4.91 0.84
N ARG A 253 21.39 -5.90 0.78
CA ARG A 253 21.17 -7.19 1.45
C ARG A 253 21.14 -6.96 2.96
N GLN A 254 20.12 -7.52 3.61
CA GLN A 254 20.06 -7.65 5.07
C GLN A 254 20.84 -8.88 5.51
#